data_AF-A0A0G0IFJ7-F1
#
_entry.id   AF-A0A0G0IFJ7-F1
#
_cell.length_a   1.000
_cell.length_b   1.000
_cell.length_c   1.000
_cell.angle_alpha   90.00
_cell.angle_beta   90.00
_cell.angle_gamma   90.00
#
_symmetry.space_group_name_H-M   'P 1'
#
loop_
_entity.id
_entity.type
_entity.pdbx_description
1 polymer ?
#
loop_
_entity_poly.entity_id
_entity_poly.type
_entity_poly.pdbx_seq_one_letter_code
_entity_poly.pdbx_strand_id
1 'polypeptide(L)'
;MIHTLFLLLLGACLFPACTPKKTHFSELRAHSLPLFISPPVSIHAFEHISPLVYDSATTHFTRVGYHIVTKPSKGYNLKITIKNIDPAYKYVSPDVVLFHTKITMTLVCSLINYQGIVITTKEFTNTLLVTKPQNPSLQSDFQHFAYTKILEKMAPRIEQYMRPWLTQRKQP
;
A
#
# COMPACT_ATOMS: atom_id res chain seq x y z
N MET A 1 13.57 -41.21 38.68
CA MET A 1 13.02 -39.85 38.47
C MET A 1 14.00 -38.84 37.83
N ILE A 2 15.29 -39.15 37.64
CA ILE A 2 16.28 -38.20 37.09
C ILE A 2 16.32 -38.21 35.55
N HIS A 3 15.98 -39.33 34.90
CA HIS A 3 16.06 -39.46 33.43
C HIS A 3 14.93 -38.74 32.68
N THR A 4 13.77 -38.54 33.32
CA THR A 4 12.65 -37.78 32.73
C THR A 4 12.92 -36.27 32.71
N LEU A 5 13.72 -35.75 33.64
CA LEU A 5 14.09 -34.33 33.68
C LEU A 5 15.06 -33.96 32.55
N PHE A 6 15.97 -34.88 32.20
CA PHE A 6 16.99 -34.66 31.17
C PHE A 6 16.39 -34.61 29.76
N LEU A 7 15.34 -35.41 29.51
CA LEU A 7 14.60 -35.44 28.24
C LEU A 7 13.76 -34.16 28.01
N LEU A 8 13.20 -33.57 29.07
CA LEU A 8 12.46 -32.30 28.99
C LEU A 8 13.38 -31.11 28.69
N LEU A 9 14.61 -31.12 29.21
CA LEU A 9 15.61 -30.07 28.97
C LEU A 9 16.18 -30.11 27.54
N LEU A 10 16.38 -31.30 26.96
CA LEU A 10 16.83 -31.43 25.58
C LEU A 10 15.76 -30.97 24.57
N GLY A 11 14.48 -31.20 24.86
CA GLY A 11 13.38 -30.71 24.02
C GLY A 11 13.30 -29.18 23.96
N ALA A 12 13.58 -28.49 25.06
CA ALA A 12 13.54 -27.01 25.13
C ALA A 12 14.67 -26.32 24.35
N CYS A 13 15.78 -27.00 24.07
CA CYS A 13 16.90 -26.45 23.29
C CYS A 13 16.77 -26.66 21.78
N LEU A 14 15.92 -27.60 21.33
CA LEU A 14 15.73 -27.92 19.90
C LEU A 14 14.63 -27.10 19.23
N PHE A 15 13.75 -26.47 20.01
CA PHE A 15 12.85 -25.45 19.51
C PHE A 15 13.44 -24.10 19.85
N PRO A 16 14.17 -23.43 18.93
CA PRO A 16 14.43 -22.01 19.11
C PRO A 16 13.05 -21.39 19.26
N ALA A 17 12.73 -20.92 20.47
CA ALA A 17 11.54 -20.14 20.72
C ALA A 17 11.47 -19.13 19.58
N CYS A 18 10.34 -19.12 18.84
CA CYS A 18 10.06 -18.14 17.82
C CYS A 18 10.13 -16.78 18.48
N THR A 19 11.34 -16.22 18.56
CA THR A 19 11.55 -14.90 19.09
C THR A 19 10.85 -13.99 18.10
N PRO A 20 9.83 -13.22 18.52
CA PRO A 20 9.28 -12.22 17.65
C PRO A 20 10.46 -11.31 17.30
N LYS A 21 10.92 -11.37 16.04
CA LYS A 21 11.96 -10.47 15.54
C LYS A 21 11.54 -9.07 15.94
N LYS A 22 12.37 -8.41 16.75
CA LYS A 22 12.15 -7.03 17.19
C LYS A 22 11.68 -6.22 15.98
N THR A 23 10.54 -5.59 16.17
CA THR A 23 9.75 -4.90 15.16
C THR A 23 10.62 -3.93 14.35
N HIS A 24 10.74 -4.22 13.04
CA HIS A 24 11.47 -3.49 12.00
C HIS A 24 11.19 -1.97 11.91
N PHE A 25 10.19 -1.47 12.65
CA PHE A 25 9.73 -0.08 12.63
C PHE A 25 10.80 0.92 13.12
N SER A 26 11.55 0.58 14.18
CA SER A 26 12.57 1.49 14.71
C SER A 26 13.77 1.63 13.79
N GLU A 27 14.12 0.58 13.05
CA GLU A 27 15.30 0.53 12.18
C GLU A 27 15.04 1.25 10.85
N LEU A 28 13.80 1.17 10.33
CA LEU A 28 13.38 1.89 9.12
C LEU A 28 13.44 3.41 9.30
N ARG A 29 13.01 3.94 10.46
CA ARG A 29 13.11 5.39 10.76
C ARG A 29 14.54 5.92 10.72
N ALA A 30 15.51 5.12 11.16
CA ALA A 30 16.91 5.53 11.24
C ALA A 30 17.62 5.54 9.86
N HIS A 31 17.08 4.82 8.87
CA HIS A 31 17.73 4.61 7.57
C HIS A 31 16.87 5.00 6.35
N SER A 32 15.65 5.51 6.57
CA SER A 32 14.80 5.98 5.49
C SER A 32 15.26 7.35 4.98
N LEU A 33 15.37 7.48 3.67
CA LEU A 33 15.56 8.77 3.01
C LEU A 33 14.26 9.60 3.11
N PRO A 34 14.35 10.94 3.19
CA PRO A 34 13.17 11.81 3.18
C PRO A 34 12.33 11.57 1.92
N LEU A 35 11.02 11.44 2.09
CA LEU A 35 10.07 11.12 1.01
C LEU A 35 9.01 12.21 0.90
N PHE A 36 8.88 12.81 -0.27
CA PHE A 36 7.76 13.63 -0.67
C PHE A 36 6.77 12.75 -1.45
N ILE A 37 5.50 12.78 -1.08
CA ILE A 37 4.43 12.12 -1.85
C ILE A 37 3.72 13.22 -2.64
N SER A 38 3.78 13.14 -3.97
CA SER A 38 3.05 14.09 -4.82
C SER A 38 1.54 13.85 -4.76
N PRO A 39 0.71 14.90 -4.86
CA PRO A 39 -0.72 14.75 -5.09
C PRO A 39 -0.99 13.83 -6.29
N PRO A 40 -1.83 12.79 -6.15
CA PRO A 40 -2.09 11.84 -7.22
C PRO A 40 -2.75 12.49 -8.42
N VAL A 41 -2.20 12.24 -9.61
CA VAL A 41 -2.74 12.73 -10.87
C VAL A 41 -3.63 11.66 -11.46
N SER A 42 -4.82 12.03 -11.92
CA SER A 42 -5.73 11.12 -12.59
C SER A 42 -5.71 11.33 -14.10
N ILE A 43 -5.57 10.26 -14.87
CA ILE A 43 -5.60 10.33 -16.35
C ILE A 43 -7.04 10.58 -16.86
N HIS A 44 -8.04 10.15 -16.09
CA HIS A 44 -9.46 10.39 -16.36
C HIS A 44 -10.11 11.21 -15.23
N ALA A 45 -11.28 11.78 -15.48
CA ALA A 45 -12.07 12.46 -14.45
C ALA A 45 -12.71 11.43 -13.50
N PHE A 46 -11.92 10.80 -12.64
CA PHE A 46 -12.42 10.00 -11.52
C PHE A 46 -12.65 10.96 -10.35
N GLU A 47 -13.92 11.25 -10.06
CA GLU A 47 -14.28 12.17 -8.98
C GLU A 47 -13.78 11.63 -7.63
N HIS A 48 -13.16 12.50 -6.83
CA HIS A 48 -12.83 12.32 -5.41
C HIS A 48 -11.91 11.16 -4.99
N ILE A 49 -11.25 10.46 -5.92
CA ILE A 49 -10.32 9.38 -5.57
C ILE A 49 -8.91 9.86 -5.19
N SER A 50 -8.40 10.94 -5.81
CA SER A 50 -7.02 11.41 -5.58
C SER A 50 -6.70 11.69 -4.11
N PRO A 51 -7.59 12.31 -3.31
CA PRO A 51 -7.39 12.46 -1.87
C PRO A 51 -7.24 11.10 -1.16
N LEU A 52 -8.08 10.11 -1.48
CA LEU A 52 -8.00 8.78 -0.86
C LEU A 52 -6.68 8.08 -1.17
N VAL A 53 -6.19 8.19 -2.41
CA VAL A 53 -4.90 7.63 -2.80
C VAL A 53 -3.76 8.32 -2.04
N TYR A 54 -3.82 9.65 -1.94
CA TYR A 54 -2.83 10.44 -1.21
C TYR A 54 -2.79 10.08 0.27
N ASP A 55 -3.95 10.07 0.92
CA ASP A 55 -4.10 9.80 2.35
C ASP A 55 -3.69 8.36 2.67
N SER A 56 -4.08 7.40 1.84
CA SER A 56 -3.70 5.99 2.03
C SER A 56 -2.20 5.80 1.88
N ALA A 57 -1.56 6.42 0.88
CA ALA A 57 -0.11 6.33 0.71
C ALA A 57 0.61 7.02 1.88
N THR A 58 0.24 8.25 2.20
CA THR A 58 0.87 9.05 3.26
C THR A 58 0.74 8.38 4.62
N THR A 59 -0.47 7.91 4.96
CA THR A 59 -0.74 7.19 6.22
C THR A 59 0.09 5.91 6.30
N HIS A 60 0.16 5.14 5.20
CA HIS A 60 0.91 3.90 5.19
C HIS A 60 2.42 4.12 5.34
N PHE A 61 3.03 5.00 4.54
CA PHE A 61 4.47 5.26 4.62
C PHE A 61 4.86 5.91 5.95
N THR A 62 4.05 6.83 6.48
CA THR A 62 4.26 7.39 7.83
C THR A 62 4.19 6.30 8.90
N ARG A 63 3.20 5.41 8.81
CA ARG A 63 3.04 4.28 9.74
C ARG A 63 4.28 3.39 9.71
N VAL A 64 4.78 3.01 8.52
CA VAL A 64 5.98 2.16 8.34
C VAL A 64 7.24 2.83 8.91
N GLY A 65 7.27 4.16 8.96
CA GLY A 65 8.34 4.93 9.61
C GLY A 65 9.14 5.83 8.67
N TYR A 66 8.67 6.10 7.45
CA TYR A 66 9.33 7.05 6.56
C TYR A 66 9.17 8.49 7.05
N HIS A 67 10.21 9.30 6.88
CA HIS A 67 10.13 10.75 7.11
C HIS A 67 9.48 11.44 5.89
N ILE A 68 8.17 11.72 6.01
CA ILE A 68 7.42 12.41 4.96
C ILE A 68 7.69 13.91 5.02
N VAL A 69 8.19 14.49 3.92
CA VAL A 69 8.46 15.93 3.80
C VAL A 69 7.35 16.64 3.03
N THR A 70 7.21 17.95 3.24
CA THR A 70 6.16 18.77 2.62
C THR A 70 6.55 19.40 1.28
N LYS A 71 7.84 19.36 0.90
CA LYS A 71 8.34 19.97 -0.33
C LYS A 71 9.09 18.95 -1.18
N PRO A 72 8.90 18.93 -2.50
CA PRO A 72 9.57 17.99 -3.39
C PRO A 72 11.09 18.16 -3.40
N SER A 73 11.59 19.37 -3.18
CA SER A 73 13.04 19.64 -3.13
C SER A 73 13.76 19.08 -1.91
N LYS A 74 13.03 18.55 -0.91
CA LYS A 74 13.59 18.09 0.36
C LYS A 74 13.71 16.57 0.46
N GLY A 75 13.41 15.82 -0.60
CA GLY A 75 13.42 14.37 -0.55
C GLY A 75 13.22 13.72 -1.92
N TYR A 76 13.12 12.40 -1.90
CA TYR A 76 12.70 11.63 -3.07
C TYR A 76 11.23 11.90 -3.31
N ASN A 77 10.81 11.96 -4.57
CA ASN A 77 9.43 12.22 -4.92
C ASN A 77 8.74 10.94 -5.40
N LEU A 78 7.75 10.48 -4.66
CA LEU A 78 6.81 9.44 -5.09
C LEU A 78 5.66 10.09 -5.85
N LYS A 79 5.68 9.93 -7.18
CA LYS A 79 4.59 10.33 -8.06
C LYS A 79 3.64 9.16 -8.28
N ILE A 80 2.36 9.36 -7.96
CA ILE A 80 1.32 8.35 -8.16
C ILE A 80 0.38 8.86 -9.25
N THR A 81 0.17 8.05 -10.28
CA THR A 81 -0.76 8.32 -11.39
C THR A 81 -1.86 7.27 -11.38
N ILE A 82 -3.11 7.73 -11.31
CA ILE A 82 -4.29 6.87 -11.36
C ILE A 82 -4.59 6.63 -12.84
N LYS A 83 -4.24 5.43 -13.30
CA LYS A 83 -4.42 5.05 -14.71
C LYS A 83 -5.84 4.59 -14.99
N ASN A 84 -6.40 3.81 -14.07
CA ASN A 84 -7.71 3.23 -14.27
C ASN A 84 -8.42 2.94 -12.95
N ILE A 85 -9.73 3.15 -12.95
CA ILE A 85 -10.66 2.71 -11.91
C ILE A 85 -11.88 2.18 -12.65
N ASP A 86 -11.85 0.89 -12.97
CA ASP A 86 -12.99 0.24 -13.60
C ASP A 86 -13.93 -0.28 -12.51
N PRO A 87 -15.15 0.28 -12.35
CA PRO A 87 -16.26 -0.58 -11.99
C PRO A 87 -16.42 -1.59 -13.14
N ALA A 88 -16.49 -2.90 -12.87
CA ALA A 88 -16.51 -3.94 -13.91
C ALA A 88 -17.74 -3.94 -14.85
N TYR A 89 -18.47 -2.83 -14.97
CA TYR A 89 -19.66 -2.73 -15.81
C TYR A 89 -19.31 -2.19 -17.20
N LYS A 90 -18.86 -3.11 -18.05
CA LYS A 90 -19.18 -3.03 -19.48
C LYS A 90 -20.31 -4.02 -19.72
N TYR A 91 -21.55 -3.51 -19.80
CA TYR A 91 -22.75 -4.20 -20.32
C TYR A 91 -23.33 -5.33 -19.47
N VAL A 92 -24.11 -4.99 -18.43
CA VAL A 92 -25.05 -5.94 -17.83
C VAL A 92 -26.46 -5.39 -17.97
N SER A 93 -27.39 -6.24 -18.43
CA SER A 93 -28.80 -5.89 -18.65
C SER A 93 -29.41 -5.26 -17.38
N PRO A 94 -30.27 -4.24 -17.50
CA PRO A 94 -31.00 -3.64 -16.37
C PRO A 94 -31.82 -4.67 -15.57
N ASP A 95 -32.15 -5.82 -16.16
CA ASP A 95 -32.90 -6.90 -15.51
C ASP A 95 -32.06 -7.80 -14.59
N VAL A 96 -30.74 -7.64 -14.59
CA VAL A 96 -29.82 -8.44 -13.76
C VAL A 96 -29.38 -7.63 -12.55
N VAL A 97 -29.95 -7.94 -11.39
CA VAL A 97 -29.49 -7.41 -10.10
C VAL A 97 -28.11 -7.99 -9.79
N LEU A 98 -27.07 -7.21 -10.07
CA LEU A 98 -25.69 -7.58 -9.75
C LEU A 98 -25.45 -7.37 -8.26
N PHE A 99 -25.57 -8.45 -7.50
CA PHE A 99 -25.25 -8.45 -6.07
C PHE A 99 -23.76 -8.21 -5.82
N HIS A 100 -22.87 -8.66 -6.72
CA HIS A 100 -21.43 -8.48 -6.60
C HIS A 100 -20.85 -7.66 -7.74
N THR A 101 -19.98 -6.72 -7.39
CA THR A 101 -19.22 -5.86 -8.30
C THR A 101 -17.74 -6.15 -8.15
N LYS A 102 -17.05 -6.32 -9.28
CA LYS A 102 -15.58 -6.32 -9.30
C LYS A 102 -15.11 -4.89 -9.53
N ILE A 103 -14.26 -4.37 -8.66
CA ILE A 103 -13.67 -3.05 -8.78
C ILE A 103 -12.16 -3.22 -8.96
N THR A 104 -11.63 -2.69 -10.05
CA THR A 104 -10.19 -2.77 -10.37
C THR A 104 -9.58 -1.39 -10.36
N MET A 105 -8.49 -1.23 -9.62
CA MET A 105 -7.71 0.01 -9.60
C MET A 105 -6.30 -0.27 -10.13
N THR A 106 -5.84 0.61 -11.02
CA THR A 106 -4.49 0.59 -11.57
C THR A 106 -3.79 1.90 -11.27
N LEU A 107 -2.70 1.82 -10.51
CA LEU A 107 -1.83 2.93 -10.15
C LEU A 107 -0.47 2.77 -10.79
N VAL A 108 0.02 3.79 -11.49
CA VAL A 108 1.40 3.87 -11.96
C VAL A 108 2.18 4.73 -10.97
N CYS A 109 3.16 4.13 -10.30
CA CYS A 109 3.97 4.81 -9.29
C CYS A 109 5.38 4.98 -9.81
N SER A 110 5.88 6.21 -9.82
CA SER A 110 7.25 6.57 -10.21
C SER A 110 7.98 7.15 -9.01
N LEU A 111 9.19 6.67 -8.76
CA LEU A 111 10.08 7.24 -7.76
C LEU A 111 11.13 8.11 -8.45
N ILE A 112 11.21 9.37 -8.04
CA ILE A 112 12.07 10.39 -8.63
C ILE A 112 13.08 10.83 -7.57
N ASN A 113 14.36 10.93 -7.93
CA ASN A 113 15.40 11.39 -7.02
C ASN A 113 15.38 12.93 -6.86
N TYR A 114 16.28 13.44 -6.01
CA TYR A 114 16.46 14.87 -5.77
C TYR A 114 16.93 15.67 -7.01
N GLN A 115 17.46 15.00 -8.04
CA GLN A 115 17.85 15.61 -9.32
C GLN A 115 16.72 15.62 -10.36
N GLY A 116 15.53 15.11 -10.02
CA GLY A 116 14.42 14.98 -10.97
C GLY A 116 14.53 13.76 -11.89
N ILE A 117 15.47 12.85 -11.65
CA ILE A 117 15.66 11.62 -12.44
C ILE A 117 14.73 10.54 -11.90
N VAL A 118 14.00 9.88 -12.80
CA VAL A 118 13.17 8.71 -12.47
C VAL A 118 14.09 7.53 -12.16
N ILE A 119 14.08 7.07 -10.91
CA ILE A 119 14.84 5.89 -10.46
C ILE A 119 14.14 4.60 -10.87
N THR A 120 12.82 4.59 -10.68
CA THR A 120 12.00 3.42 -11.00
C THR A 120 10.57 3.84 -11.28
N THR A 121 9.86 3.02 -12.05
CA THR A 121 8.43 3.15 -12.30
C THR A 121 7.81 1.76 -12.33
N LYS A 122 6.66 1.60 -11.67
CA LYS A 122 5.91 0.34 -11.69
C LYS A 122 4.42 0.57 -11.68
N GLU A 123 3.73 -0.26 -12.44
CA GLU A 123 2.27 -0.35 -12.44
C GLU A 123 1.82 -1.37 -11.39
N PHE A 124 0.85 -0.95 -10.57
CA PHE A 124 0.20 -1.75 -9.56
C PHE A 124 -1.27 -1.88 -9.91
N THR A 125 -1.71 -3.12 -10.12
CA THR A 125 -3.12 -3.43 -10.32
C THR A 125 -3.62 -4.26 -9.15
N ASN A 126 -4.77 -3.88 -8.62
CA ASN A 126 -5.46 -4.65 -7.61
C ASN A 126 -6.96 -4.67 -7.90
N THR A 127 -7.58 -5.79 -7.53
CA THR A 127 -9.00 -6.00 -7.75
C THR A 127 -9.66 -6.48 -6.47
N LEU A 128 -10.83 -5.92 -6.19
CA LEU A 128 -11.68 -6.32 -5.08
C LEU A 128 -13.06 -6.73 -5.60
N LEU A 129 -13.58 -7.83 -5.10
CA LEU A 129 -14.99 -8.20 -5.25
C LEU A 129 -15.76 -7.66 -4.05
N VAL A 130 -16.80 -6.88 -4.28
CA VAL A 130 -17.62 -6.25 -3.23
C VAL A 130 -19.09 -6.49 -3.50
N THR A 131 -19.90 -6.64 -2.46
CA THR A 131 -21.35 -6.77 -2.56
C THR A 131 -21.99 -5.39 -2.56
N LYS A 132 -22.76 -5.04 -3.60
CA LYS A 132 -23.39 -3.73 -3.73
C LYS A 132 -24.51 -3.56 -2.70
N PRO A 133 -24.67 -2.39 -2.05
CA PRO A 133 -25.85 -2.13 -1.23
C PRO A 133 -27.11 -2.13 -2.11
N GLN A 134 -28.19 -2.70 -1.58
CA GLN A 134 -29.51 -2.66 -2.23
C GLN A 134 -30.11 -1.24 -2.21
N ASN A 135 -29.76 -0.44 -1.20
CA ASN A 135 -30.19 0.94 -1.09
C ASN A 135 -29.27 1.89 -1.88
N PRO A 136 -29.78 2.60 -2.91
CA PRO A 136 -28.98 3.53 -3.72
C PRO A 136 -28.43 4.72 -2.93
N SER A 137 -29.04 5.11 -1.80
CA SER A 137 -28.53 6.22 -0.98
C SER A 137 -27.17 5.92 -0.35
N LEU A 138 -26.79 4.64 -0.26
CA LEU A 138 -25.51 4.19 0.31
C LEU A 138 -24.39 4.08 -0.75
N GLN A 139 -24.64 4.48 -2.00
CA GLN A 139 -23.70 4.24 -3.10
C GLN A 139 -22.38 5.01 -2.95
N SER A 140 -22.41 6.24 -2.42
CA SER A 140 -21.19 7.05 -2.19
C SER A 140 -20.32 6.43 -1.09
N ASP A 141 -20.92 6.10 0.06
CA ASP A 141 -20.23 5.42 1.16
C ASP A 141 -19.65 4.08 0.74
N PHE A 142 -20.39 3.35 -0.10
CA PHE A 142 -19.95 2.08 -0.68
C PHE A 142 -18.72 2.25 -1.57
N GLN A 143 -18.70 3.25 -2.46
CA GLN A 143 -17.55 3.55 -3.31
C GLN A 143 -16.33 3.91 -2.46
N HIS A 144 -16.50 4.80 -1.48
CA HIS A 144 -15.44 5.18 -0.56
C HIS A 144 -14.87 3.97 0.20
N PHE A 145 -15.74 3.12 0.74
CA PHE A 145 -15.34 1.86 1.39
C PHE A 145 -14.55 0.96 0.46
N ALA A 146 -15.06 0.71 -0.75
CA ALA A 146 -14.43 -0.22 -1.69
C ALA A 146 -13.05 0.27 -2.15
N TYR A 147 -12.92 1.57 -2.45
CA TYR A 147 -11.64 2.17 -2.83
C TYR A 147 -10.63 2.13 -1.69
N THR A 148 -11.06 2.45 -0.48
CA THR A 148 -10.21 2.36 0.72
C THR A 148 -9.68 0.94 0.90
N LYS A 149 -10.53 -0.09 0.75
CA LYS A 149 -10.11 -1.49 0.87
C LYS A 149 -9.12 -1.94 -0.21
N ILE A 150 -9.24 -1.41 -1.42
CA ILE A 150 -8.27 -1.65 -2.48
C ILE A 150 -6.92 -1.01 -2.11
N LEU A 151 -6.95 0.24 -1.64
CA LEU A 151 -5.76 1.02 -1.30
C LEU A 151 -5.02 0.47 -0.07
N GLU A 152 -5.74 0.00 0.94
CA GLU A 152 -5.17 -0.73 2.10
C GLU A 152 -4.28 -1.90 1.68
N LYS A 153 -4.62 -2.58 0.57
CA LYS A 153 -3.83 -3.68 0.01
C LYS A 153 -2.74 -3.21 -0.95
N MET A 154 -2.92 -2.07 -1.61
CA MET A 154 -1.95 -1.54 -2.59
C MET A 154 -0.79 -0.81 -1.91
N ALA A 155 -1.05 0.01 -0.89
CA ALA A 155 -0.02 0.83 -0.25
C ALA A 155 1.16 -0.01 0.30
N PRO A 156 0.97 -1.17 0.97
CA PRO A 156 2.07 -2.04 1.37
C PRO A 156 2.88 -2.61 0.20
N ARG A 157 2.21 -2.93 -0.92
CA ARG A 157 2.90 -3.47 -2.12
C ARG A 157 3.74 -2.39 -2.80
N ILE A 158 3.24 -1.15 -2.83
CA ILE A 158 3.97 0.00 -3.33
C ILE A 158 5.19 0.25 -2.44
N GLU A 159 5.01 0.34 -1.12
CA GLU A 159 6.10 0.53 -0.18
C GLU A 159 7.17 -0.56 -0.29
N GLN A 160 6.76 -1.83 -0.26
CA GLN A 160 7.69 -2.96 -0.35
C GLN A 160 8.50 -2.92 -1.64
N TYR A 161 7.88 -2.52 -2.76
CA TYR A 161 8.59 -2.34 -4.01
C TYR A 161 9.57 -1.19 -3.94
N MET A 162 9.15 -0.01 -3.43
CA MET A 162 9.99 1.20 -3.41
C MET A 162 11.11 1.15 -2.37
N ARG A 163 10.96 0.33 -1.32
CA ARG A 163 11.86 0.22 -0.18
C ARG A 163 13.35 0.15 -0.53
N PRO A 164 13.82 -0.69 -1.47
CA PRO A 164 15.26 -0.81 -1.77
C PRO A 164 15.93 0.49 -2.18
N TRP A 165 15.18 1.42 -2.79
CA TRP A 165 15.69 2.73 -3.20
C TRP A 165 15.54 3.81 -2.14
N LEU A 166 14.66 3.59 -1.16
CA LEU A 166 14.36 4.54 -0.09
C LEU A 166 15.09 4.23 1.22
N THR A 167 15.54 2.99 1.40
CA THR A 167 16.36 2.56 2.53
C THR A 167 17.77 2.27 2.02
N GLN A 168 18.65 3.25 2.08
CA GLN A 168 20.06 2.98 1.84
C GLN A 168 20.62 2.21 3.05
N ARG A 169 21.00 0.95 2.84
CA ARG A 169 22.23 0.47 3.48
C ARG A 169 23.35 1.18 2.73
N LYS A 170 24.15 1.96 3.45
CA LYS A 170 25.36 2.63 2.96
C LYS A 170 25.96 1.84 1.78
N GLN A 171 26.01 2.44 0.59
CA GLN A 171 27.00 2.00 -0.38
C GLN A 171 28.36 2.13 0.33
N PRO A 172 29.21 1.09 0.27
CA PRO A 172 30.55 1.15 0.87
C PRO A 172 31.36 2.32 0.29
#